data_AF-A0A3D1JS55-F1
#
_entry.id   AF-A0A3D1JS55-F1
#
_cell.length_a   1.000
_cell.length_b   1.000
_cell.length_c   1.000
_cell.angle_alpha   90.00
_cell.angle_beta   90.00
_cell.angle_gamma   90.00
#
_symmetry.space_group_name_H-M   'P 1'
#
loop_
_entity.id
_entity.type
_entity.pdbx_description
1 polymer ?
#
loop_
_entity_poly.entity_id
_entity_poly.type
_entity_poly.pdbx_seq_one_letter_code
_entity_poly.pdbx_strand_id
1 'polypeptide(L)' 'MGRAAVPSGASTGSREAIELRDGDKSRYLGKGVLKAVEHINTEISEAVLGL' A
#
# COMPACT_ATOMS: atom_id res chain seq x y z
N MET A 1 4.72 7.07 19.83
CA MET A 1 4.69 7.11 18.34
C MET A 1 5.21 5.78 17.83
N GLY A 2 4.37 4.98 17.17
CA GLY A 2 4.77 3.74 16.51
C GLY A 2 5.10 3.98 15.03
N ARG A 3 6.06 3.24 14.47
CA ARG A 3 6.40 3.28 13.04
C ARG A 3 6.69 1.86 12.56
N ALA A 4 6.15 1.50 11.40
CA ALA A 4 6.40 0.23 10.74
C ALA A 4 6.61 0.46 9.23
N ALA A 5 7.21 -0.53 8.56
CA ALA A 5 7.33 -0.59 7.11
C ALA A 5 6.86 -1.96 6.64
N VAL A 6 6.24 -2.02 5.46
CA VAL A 6 5.68 -3.26 4.89
C VAL A 6 6.64 -3.77 3.81
N PRO A 7 7.15 -5.01 3.91
CA PRO A 7 7.97 -5.61 2.86
C PRO A 7 7.12 -5.98 1.64
N SER A 8 7.78 -6.22 0.50
CA SER A 8 7.12 -6.71 -0.70
C SER A 8 7.84 -7.94 -1.24
N GLY A 9 7.05 -8.91 -1.71
CA GLY A 9 7.54 -10.12 -2.36
C GLY A 9 7.43 -10.05 -3.89
N ALA A 10 8.01 -11.02 -4.59
CA ALA A 10 7.77 -11.21 -6.03
C ALA A 10 6.33 -11.68 -6.34
N SER A 11 5.53 -11.92 -5.30
CA SER A 11 4.15 -12.42 -5.27
C SER A 11 3.88 -13.58 -6.23
N THR A 12 4.37 -14.75 -5.87
CA THR A 12 4.19 -15.98 -6.66
C THR A 12 3.09 -16.89 -6.11
N GLY A 13 2.59 -16.63 -4.90
CA GLY A 13 1.51 -17.39 -4.29
C GLY A 13 0.14 -16.96 -4.83
N SER A 14 -0.60 -17.89 -5.41
CA SER A 14 -1.96 -17.65 -5.94
C SER A 14 -3.02 -17.34 -4.88
N ARG A 15 -2.66 -17.41 -3.60
CA ARG A 15 -3.52 -17.16 -2.44
C ARG A 15 -3.00 -16.04 -1.53
N GLU A 16 -2.00 -15.29 -2.00
CA GLU A 16 -1.50 -14.13 -1.26
C GLU A 16 -2.49 -12.96 -1.34
N ALA A 17 -2.45 -12.08 -0.34
CA ALA A 17 -3.13 -10.79 -0.43
C ALA A 17 -2.49 -9.95 -1.53
N ILE A 18 -3.31 -9.19 -2.26
CA ILE A 18 -2.85 -8.40 -3.41
C ILE A 18 -2.19 -7.11 -2.91
N GLU A 19 -0.98 -6.84 -3.36
CA GLU A 19 -0.31 -5.55 -3.15
C GLU A 19 -0.84 -4.49 -4.11
N LEU A 20 -1.24 -3.32 -3.59
CA LEU A 20 -1.72 -2.21 -4.42
C LEU A 20 -0.55 -1.38 -4.98
N ARG A 21 -0.45 -1.31 -6.31
CA ARG A 21 0.56 -0.53 -7.05
C ARG A 21 -0.08 0.57 -7.88
N ASP A 22 0.65 1.67 -8.08
CA ASP A 22 0.17 2.85 -8.81
C ASP A 22 -0.06 2.53 -10.29
N GLY A 23 0.81 1.71 -10.90
CA GLY A 23 0.79 1.40 -12.33
C GLY A 23 1.33 2.52 -13.24
N ASP A 24 1.66 3.68 -12.66
CA ASP A 24 2.25 4.81 -13.37
C ASP A 24 3.70 4.51 -13.79
N LYS A 25 3.90 4.23 -15.08
CA LYS A 25 5.22 3.88 -15.64
C LYS A 25 6.26 5.01 -15.52
N SER A 26 5.82 6.26 -15.40
CA SER A 26 6.74 7.39 -15.23
C SER A 26 7.40 7.41 -13.84
N ARG A 27 6.79 6.72 -12.86
CA ARG A 27 7.27 6.63 -11.48
C ARG A 27 7.61 5.20 -11.10
N TYR A 28 8.89 4.95 -10.84
CA TYR A 28 9.39 3.64 -10.43
C TYR A 28 8.94 2.50 -11.36
N LEU A 29 8.80 2.76 -12.66
CA LEU A 29 8.33 1.78 -13.65
C LEU A 29 6.96 1.15 -13.31
N GLY A 30 6.06 1.92 -12.69
CA GLY A 30 4.74 1.45 -12.27
C GLY A 30 4.67 0.85 -10.86
N LYS A 31 5.82 0.73 -10.18
CA LYS A 31 5.92 0.08 -8.85
C LYS A 31 5.64 1.04 -7.67
N GLY A 32 5.27 2.29 -7.95
CA GLY A 32 4.84 3.25 -6.92
C GLY A 32 3.64 2.73 -6.10
N VAL A 33 3.41 3.35 -4.94
CA VAL A 33 2.37 2.95 -3.96
C VAL A 33 1.59 4.14 -3.40
N LEU A 34 1.55 5.28 -4.08
CA LEU A 34 0.85 6.47 -3.59
C LEU A 34 -0.64 6.23 -3.38
N LYS A 35 -1.30 5.40 -4.22
CA LYS A 35 -2.70 5.04 -4.00
C LYS A 35 -2.92 4.30 -2.67
N ALA A 36 -2.01 3.41 -2.30
CA ALA A 36 -2.08 2.71 -1.02
C ALA A 36 -1.86 3.68 0.15
N VAL A 37 -0.93 4.62 0.00
CA VAL A 37 -0.68 5.69 1.00
C VAL A 37 -1.91 6.59 1.16
N GLU A 38 -2.59 6.92 0.07
CA GLU A 38 -3.83 7.70 0.09
C GLU A 38 -4.93 7.00 0.90
N HIS A 39 -5.23 5.73 0.60
CA HIS A 39 -6.23 4.96 1.37
C HIS A 39 -5.91 4.88 2.88
N ILE A 40 -4.62 4.82 3.25
CA ILE A 40 -4.21 4.85 4.67
C ILE A 40 -4.51 6.20 5.30
N ASN A 41 -4.13 7.29 4.62
CA ASN A 41 -4.27 8.65 5.15
C ASN A 41 -5.72 9.15 5.12
N THR A 42 -6.60 8.54 4.34
CA THR A 42 -8.03 8.88 4.26
C THR A 42 -8.88 7.81 4.92
N GLU A 43 -9.45 6.88 4.14
CA GLU A 43 -10.49 5.94 4.54
C GLU A 43 -10.12 5.13 5.80
N ILE A 44 -8.89 4.60 5.86
CA ILE A 44 -8.45 3.80 7.01
C ILE A 44 -8.22 4.68 8.23
N SER A 45 -7.60 5.85 8.06
CA SER A 45 -7.40 6.78 9.18
C SER A 45 -8.74 7.22 9.77
N GLU A 46 -9.72 7.54 8.93
CA GLU A 46 -11.07 7.92 9.37
C GLU A 46 -11.76 6.78 10.14
N ALA A 47 -11.57 5.53 9.72
CA ALA A 47 -12.18 4.37 10.36
C ALA A 47 -11.50 3.95 11.68
N VAL A 48 -10.23 4.28 11.88
CA VAL A 48 -9.41 3.77 13.01
C VAL A 48 -9.09 4.84 14.05
N LEU A 49 -9.07 6.12 13.67
CA LEU A 49 -8.70 7.20 14.59
C LEU A 49 -9.72 7.30 15.75
N GLY A 50 -9.25 7.09 16.98
CA GLY A 50 -10.07 7.16 18.20
C GLY A 50 -10.53 5.81 18.74
N LEU A 51 -10.20 4.70 18.05
CA LEU A 51 -10.16 3.36 18.65
C LEU A 51 -9.04 3.26 19.69
#